data_AF-A0A3B5M0H8-F1
#
_entry.id   AF-A0A3B5M0H8-F1
#
_cell.length_a   1.000
_cell.length_b   1.000
_cell.length_c   1.000
_cell.angle_alpha   90.00
_cell.angle_beta   90.00
_cell.angle_gamma   90.00
#
_symmetry.space_group_name_H-M   'P 1'
#
loop_
_entity.id
_entity.type
_entity.pdbx_description
1 polymer ?
#
loop_
_entity_poly.entity_id
_entity_poly.type
_entity_poly.pdbx_seq_one_letter_code
_entity_poly.pdbx_strand_id
1 'polypeptide(L)'
;MDNTVVDLETLQALYENRAQNDEIESIKKHMKSSQDKDDAKPLDKPEFLFQLSQIPNFSQRVFCILFQSTFHECITSILRKIEILQKTLQSSEAVLQVLGLVLAFGNFMNGGNRSRGQADGFTMDILPKLKDVKSCDNSTSLLSYIVAYYLKHFDEDAGRETCLYPLPEPQDLFQASQMKFEDFERDLRKLKKDLNCLGETEKVCKVSSEENLQPFKEKMEDFLAQKTELETQEKQLADTQKFLELSVSFSVKPKAGEKEVSPNTFFSIWHEFSSDFKEHWKKQNKLLLQEVKKAEESFKQARQKATYNVTTKNATGIVRHFLLSLFFHLSALSVFSLEDHAV
;
A
#
# COMPACT_ATOMS: atom_id res chain seq x y z
N MET A 1 35.24 4.31 -3.36
CA MET A 1 33.87 3.80 -3.16
C MET A 1 33.45 3.05 -4.42
N ASP A 2 34.17 1.97 -4.69
CA ASP A 2 33.94 1.09 -5.83
C ASP A 2 33.69 -0.31 -5.27
N ASN A 3 32.43 -0.72 -5.28
CA ASN A 3 31.99 -1.98 -4.68
C ASN A 3 32.31 -3.18 -5.58
N THR A 4 32.91 -2.97 -6.75
CA THR A 4 33.41 -4.04 -7.62
C THR A 4 34.79 -4.54 -7.21
N VAL A 5 35.54 -3.73 -6.44
CA VAL A 5 36.88 -4.05 -5.95
C VAL A 5 36.83 -4.59 -4.52
N VAL A 6 35.99 -3.99 -3.66
CA VAL A 6 35.75 -4.47 -2.31
C VAL A 6 34.24 -4.51 -2.10
N ASP A 7 33.68 -5.70 -1.94
CA ASP A 7 32.26 -5.87 -1.70
C ASP A 7 31.84 -5.38 -0.29
N LEU A 8 30.53 -5.22 -0.10
CA LEU A 8 29.97 -4.68 1.13
C LEU A 8 30.16 -5.61 2.33
N GLU A 9 30.19 -6.92 2.11
CA GLU A 9 30.40 -7.92 3.17
C GLU A 9 31.84 -7.83 3.71
N THR A 10 32.81 -7.68 2.80
CA THR A 10 34.21 -7.44 3.13
C THR A 10 34.36 -6.10 3.84
N LEU A 11 33.72 -5.03 3.37
CA LEU A 11 33.74 -3.74 4.06
C LEU A 11 33.14 -3.82 5.48
N GLN A 12 32.04 -4.55 5.65
CA GLN A 12 31.43 -4.81 6.95
C GLN A 12 32.39 -5.57 7.87
N ALA A 13 33.02 -6.63 7.37
CA ALA A 13 34.01 -7.41 8.13
C ALA A 13 35.21 -6.55 8.53
N LEU A 14 35.73 -5.72 7.62
CA LEU A 14 36.82 -4.79 7.92
C LEU A 14 36.40 -3.73 8.96
N TYR A 15 35.15 -3.26 8.90
CA TYR A 15 34.63 -2.34 9.89
C TYR A 15 34.53 -2.99 11.27
N GLU A 16 33.98 -4.19 11.38
CA GLU A 16 33.81 -4.89 12.66
C GLU A 16 35.14 -5.32 13.29
N ASN A 17 36.10 -5.72 12.46
CA ASN A 17 37.41 -6.22 12.91
C ASN A 17 38.51 -5.13 12.94
N ARG A 18 38.15 -3.86 12.76
CA ARG A 18 39.13 -2.76 12.83
C ARG A 18 39.75 -2.68 14.23
N ALA A 19 41.05 -2.42 14.27
CA ALA A 19 41.77 -2.28 15.53
C ALA A 19 41.28 -1.07 16.35
N GLN A 20 41.16 -1.28 17.65
CA GLN A 20 40.86 -0.24 18.63
C GLN A 20 42.11 0.60 18.92
N ASN A 21 41.92 1.76 19.56
CA ASN A 21 43.01 2.74 19.77
C ASN A 21 44.19 2.14 20.56
N ASP A 22 43.91 1.34 21.58
CA ASP A 22 44.89 0.64 22.41
C ASP A 22 45.65 -0.45 21.63
N GLU A 23 44.96 -1.15 20.73
CA GLU A 23 45.58 -2.11 19.81
C GLU A 23 46.51 -1.40 18.83
N ILE A 24 46.08 -0.28 18.24
CA ILE A 24 46.91 0.54 17.34
C ILE A 24 48.15 1.10 18.05
N GLU A 25 48.03 1.56 19.29
CA GLU A 25 49.16 2.01 20.09
C GLU A 25 50.17 0.89 20.35
N SER A 26 49.67 -0.30 20.67
CA SER A 26 50.49 -1.50 20.89
C SER A 26 51.24 -1.90 19.62
N ILE A 27 50.58 -1.86 18.46
CA ILE A 27 51.19 -2.16 17.16
C ILE A 27 52.26 -1.11 16.81
N LYS A 28 51.95 0.19 16.98
CA LYS A 28 52.91 1.28 16.75
C LYS A 28 54.16 1.16 17.61
N LYS A 29 54.00 0.79 18.89
CA LYS A 29 55.12 0.59 19.80
C LYS A 29 56.02 -0.56 19.35
N HIS A 30 55.40 -1.67 18.93
CA HIS A 30 56.15 -2.81 18.40
C HIS A 30 56.93 -2.44 17.13
N MET A 31 56.26 -1.82 16.15
CA MET A 31 56.86 -1.37 14.89
C MET A 31 58.10 -0.49 15.14
N LYS A 32 58.00 0.48 16.06
CA LYS A 32 59.14 1.34 16.44
C LYS A 32 60.27 0.56 17.10
N SER A 33 59.96 -0.42 17.95
CA SER A 33 60.98 -1.22 18.66
C SER A 33 61.68 -2.27 17.79
N SER A 34 61.05 -2.64 16.67
CA SER A 34 61.52 -3.66 15.73
C SER A 34 62.30 -3.05 14.55
N GLN A 35 62.15 -1.74 14.30
CA GLN A 35 62.81 -1.02 13.20
C GLN A 35 64.35 -0.99 13.31
N ASP A 36 64.89 -1.17 14.51
CA ASP A 36 66.34 -1.15 14.81
C ASP A 36 66.97 -2.56 14.95
N LYS A 37 66.26 -3.64 14.55
CA LYS A 37 66.73 -5.02 14.71
C LYS A 37 66.60 -5.81 13.40
N ASP A 38 67.74 -6.27 12.85
CA ASP A 38 67.82 -7.09 11.63
C ASP A 38 67.06 -8.44 11.71
N ASP A 39 66.76 -8.94 12.93
CA ASP A 39 66.04 -10.20 13.20
C ASP A 39 64.57 -10.00 13.64
N ALA A 40 63.96 -8.85 13.32
CA ALA A 40 62.57 -8.60 13.67
C ALA A 40 61.62 -9.60 12.99
N LYS A 41 60.89 -10.39 13.77
CA LYS A 41 59.82 -11.27 13.25
C LYS A 41 58.68 -10.42 12.69
N PRO A 42 58.29 -10.59 11.42
CA PRO A 42 57.13 -9.91 10.86
C PRO A 42 55.85 -10.32 11.61
N LEU A 43 54.94 -9.36 11.75
CA LEU A 43 53.64 -9.54 12.38
C LEU A 43 52.57 -9.71 11.28
N ASP A 44 52.34 -10.96 10.82
CA ASP A 44 51.43 -11.25 9.69
C ASP A 44 50.06 -10.54 9.74
N LYS A 45 49.35 -10.56 10.87
CA LYS A 45 48.00 -9.97 11.01
C LYS A 45 47.97 -8.52 11.55
N PRO A 46 48.81 -8.14 12.54
CA PRO A 46 48.86 -6.77 13.03
C PRO A 46 49.32 -5.74 12.00
N GLU A 47 50.13 -6.14 11.00
CA GLU A 47 50.56 -5.26 9.91
C GLU A 47 49.39 -4.78 9.06
N PHE A 48 48.42 -5.66 8.75
CA PHE A 48 47.22 -5.30 8.00
C PHE A 48 46.32 -4.31 8.78
N LEU A 49 46.11 -4.56 10.08
CA LEU A 49 45.31 -3.65 10.93
C LEU A 49 45.97 -2.27 11.06
N PHE A 50 47.31 -2.25 11.13
CA PHE A 50 48.05 -1.00 11.10
C PHE A 50 47.89 -0.28 9.76
N GLN A 51 48.08 -0.97 8.63
CA GLN A 51 47.86 -0.40 7.29
C GLN A 51 46.44 0.16 7.13
N LEU A 52 45.43 -0.55 7.61
CA LEU A 52 44.04 -0.10 7.61
C LEU A 52 43.86 1.19 8.42
N SER A 53 44.56 1.32 9.55
CA SER A 53 44.52 2.52 10.40
C SER A 53 45.18 3.76 9.77
N GLN A 54 46.02 3.56 8.75
CA GLN A 54 46.63 4.67 8.00
C GLN A 54 45.63 5.33 7.04
N ILE A 55 44.48 4.69 6.77
CA ILE A 55 43.42 5.29 5.97
C ILE A 55 42.74 6.39 6.82
N PRO A 56 42.78 7.67 6.38
CA PRO A 56 42.20 8.77 7.15
C PRO A 56 40.71 8.56 7.40
N ASN A 57 40.32 8.60 8.67
CA ASN A 57 38.92 8.44 9.10
C ASN A 57 38.26 7.16 8.55
N PHE A 58 39.01 6.06 8.47
CA PHE A 58 38.55 4.76 7.98
C PHE A 58 37.16 4.36 8.51
N SER A 59 37.00 4.39 9.84
CA SER A 59 35.75 4.00 10.50
C SER A 59 34.56 4.81 9.98
N GLN A 60 34.70 6.13 9.93
CA GLN A 60 33.64 7.04 9.50
C GLN A 60 33.30 6.85 8.01
N ARG A 61 34.32 6.67 7.18
CA ARG A 61 34.14 6.43 5.74
C ARG A 61 33.38 5.13 5.49
N VAL A 62 33.82 4.04 6.10
CA VAL A 62 33.19 2.73 5.92
C VAL A 62 31.78 2.71 6.48
N PHE A 63 31.54 3.32 7.65
CA PHE A 63 30.19 3.48 8.19
C PHE A 63 29.26 4.17 7.20
N CYS A 64 29.68 5.29 6.61
CA CYS A 64 28.86 6.01 5.65
C CYS A 64 28.68 5.27 4.31
N ILE A 65 29.68 4.52 3.83
CA ILE A 65 29.55 3.64 2.65
C ILE A 65 28.50 2.54 2.91
N LEU A 66 28.60 1.84 4.04
CA LEU A 66 27.68 0.76 4.42
C LEU A 66 26.26 1.31 4.61
N PHE A 67 26.13 2.45 5.28
CA PHE A 67 24.85 3.12 5.44
C PHE A 67 24.22 3.49 4.09
N GLN A 68 24.97 4.17 3.21
CA GLN A 68 24.48 4.54 1.88
C GLN A 68 23.97 3.31 1.11
N SER A 69 24.69 2.19 1.19
CA SER A 69 24.35 0.97 0.44
C SER A 69 23.04 0.31 0.88
N THR A 70 22.67 0.44 2.16
CA THR A 70 21.49 -0.20 2.74
C THR A 70 20.31 0.77 2.89
N PHE A 71 20.57 2.08 2.90
CA PHE A 71 19.57 3.12 3.13
C PHE A 71 18.37 3.01 2.18
N HIS A 72 18.62 2.92 0.88
CA HIS A 72 17.55 2.93 -0.14
C HIS A 72 16.63 1.71 -0.03
N GLU A 73 17.18 0.55 0.31
CA GLU A 73 16.38 -0.66 0.54
C GLU A 73 15.54 -0.53 1.80
N CYS A 74 16.15 -0.08 2.91
CA CYS A 74 15.45 0.11 4.18
C CYS A 74 14.29 1.12 4.06
N ILE A 75 14.54 2.29 3.48
CA ILE A 75 13.51 3.33 3.31
C ILE A 75 12.39 2.84 2.39
N THR A 76 12.72 2.23 1.24
CA THR A 76 11.72 1.72 0.30
C THR A 76 10.86 0.63 0.93
N SER A 77 11.46 -0.24 1.76
CA SER A 77 10.73 -1.26 2.51
C SER A 77 9.74 -0.64 3.49
N ILE A 78 10.15 0.38 4.26
CA ILE A 78 9.28 1.10 5.19
C ILE A 78 8.15 1.80 4.43
N LEU A 79 8.44 2.50 3.34
CA LEU A 79 7.46 3.23 2.56
C LEU A 79 6.39 2.35 1.95
N ARG A 80 6.78 1.22 1.34
CA ARG A 80 5.82 0.26 0.79
C ARG A 80 4.86 -0.26 1.84
N LYS A 81 5.38 -0.55 3.03
CA LYS A 81 4.55 -0.98 4.16
C LYS A 81 3.59 0.12 4.63
N ILE A 82 4.04 1.38 4.67
CA ILE A 82 3.17 2.55 4.97
C ILE A 82 2.07 2.69 3.92
N GLU A 83 2.42 2.61 2.64
CA GLU A 83 1.47 2.72 1.53
C GLU A 83 0.36 1.66 1.64
N ILE A 84 0.72 0.41 1.97
CA ILE A 84 -0.24 -0.66 2.22
C ILE A 84 -1.15 -0.32 3.41
N LEU A 85 -0.59 0.14 4.53
CA LEU A 85 -1.38 0.54 5.69
C LEU A 85 -2.34 1.69 5.35
N GLN A 86 -1.88 2.70 4.62
CA GLN A 86 -2.74 3.82 4.20
C GLN A 86 -3.88 3.36 3.28
N LYS A 87 -3.58 2.55 2.25
CA LYS A 87 -4.60 2.01 1.34
C LYS A 87 -5.66 1.17 2.05
N THR A 88 -5.25 0.40 3.05
CA THR A 88 -6.15 -0.50 3.78
C THR A 88 -7.04 0.23 4.80
N LEU A 89 -6.64 1.44 5.19
CA LEU A 89 -7.29 2.25 6.21
C LEU A 89 -8.09 3.43 5.66
N GLN A 90 -7.76 3.90 4.46
CA GLN A 90 -8.52 4.95 3.79
C GLN A 90 -9.95 4.47 3.52
N SER A 91 -10.93 5.15 4.12
CA SER A 91 -12.33 4.90 3.84
C SER A 91 -12.69 5.54 2.49
N SER A 92 -12.84 4.70 1.46
CA SER A 92 -13.50 5.10 0.22
C SER A 92 -15.01 5.23 0.45
N GLU A 93 -15.67 5.99 -0.42
CA GLU A 93 -17.14 6.07 -0.42
C GLU A 93 -17.77 4.67 -0.54
N ALA A 94 -17.20 3.81 -1.38
CA ALA A 94 -17.63 2.44 -1.58
C ALA A 94 -17.56 1.60 -0.28
N VAL A 95 -16.50 1.74 0.52
CA VAL A 95 -16.39 1.10 1.84
C VAL A 95 -17.52 1.57 2.75
N LEU A 96 -17.78 2.88 2.80
CA LEU A 96 -18.86 3.44 3.63
C LEU A 96 -20.24 2.97 3.18
N GLN A 97 -20.48 2.84 1.87
CA GLN A 97 -21.72 2.31 1.31
C GLN A 97 -21.92 0.84 1.71
N VAL A 98 -20.89 0.00 1.60
CA VAL A 98 -20.96 -1.41 2.02
C VAL A 98 -21.26 -1.52 3.52
N LEU A 99 -20.54 -0.77 4.36
CA LEU A 99 -20.78 -0.76 5.81
C LEU A 99 -22.18 -0.21 6.16
N GLY A 100 -22.64 0.81 5.41
CA GLY A 100 -23.99 1.35 5.52
C GLY A 100 -25.06 0.32 5.19
N LEU A 101 -24.85 -0.51 4.16
CA LEU A 101 -25.75 -1.63 3.85
C LEU A 101 -25.79 -2.68 4.96
N VAL A 102 -24.64 -3.03 5.53
CA VAL A 102 -24.59 -3.94 6.69
C VAL A 102 -25.40 -3.37 7.86
N LEU A 103 -25.23 -2.08 8.17
CA LEU A 103 -25.97 -1.42 9.24
C LEU A 103 -27.48 -1.38 8.96
N ALA A 104 -27.87 -0.97 7.74
CA ALA A 104 -29.26 -0.83 7.34
C ALA A 104 -30.00 -2.16 7.36
N PHE A 105 -29.44 -3.20 6.74
CA PHE A 105 -30.07 -4.53 6.74
C PHE A 105 -30.03 -5.17 8.14
N GLY A 106 -28.95 -4.97 8.90
CA GLY A 106 -28.87 -5.40 10.29
C GLY A 106 -29.99 -4.80 11.14
N ASN A 107 -30.20 -3.48 11.06
CA ASN A 107 -31.27 -2.78 11.78
C ASN A 107 -32.66 -3.25 11.34
N PHE A 108 -32.88 -3.42 10.03
CA PHE A 108 -34.15 -3.93 9.49
C PHE A 108 -34.48 -5.33 10.01
N MET A 109 -33.52 -6.26 9.91
CA MET A 109 -33.70 -7.65 10.33
C MET A 109 -33.88 -7.82 11.83
N ASN A 110 -33.29 -6.93 12.64
CA ASN A 110 -33.42 -6.93 14.09
C ASN A 110 -34.51 -5.95 14.59
N GLY A 111 -35.38 -5.48 13.70
CA GLY A 111 -36.48 -4.56 14.03
C GLY A 111 -37.34 -5.09 15.19
N GLY A 112 -37.66 -4.22 16.14
CA GLY A 112 -38.37 -4.59 17.38
C GLY A 112 -37.47 -5.04 18.53
N ASN A 113 -36.19 -5.35 18.28
CA ASN A 113 -35.20 -5.55 19.34
C ASN A 113 -34.52 -4.23 19.71
N ARG A 114 -34.78 -3.72 20.92
CA ARG A 114 -34.29 -2.40 21.38
C ARG A 114 -32.75 -2.31 21.44
N SER A 115 -32.03 -3.42 21.57
CA SER A 115 -30.56 -3.42 21.64
C SER A 115 -29.86 -3.72 20.32
N ARG A 116 -30.59 -4.13 19.27
CA ARG A 116 -30.00 -4.57 17.99
C ARG A 116 -30.65 -3.97 16.73
N GLY A 117 -31.89 -3.51 16.80
CA GLY A 117 -32.67 -3.03 15.65
C GLY A 117 -32.64 -1.51 15.43
N GLN A 118 -31.93 -0.77 16.29
CA GLN A 118 -31.79 0.71 16.24
C GLN A 118 -30.34 1.09 16.59
N ALA A 119 -29.38 0.38 15.98
CA ALA A 119 -27.97 0.62 16.22
C ALA A 119 -27.46 1.76 15.32
N ASP A 120 -26.57 2.58 15.87
CA ASP A 120 -25.83 3.63 15.12
C ASP A 120 -24.54 3.08 14.48
N GLY A 121 -24.18 1.83 14.80
CA GLY A 121 -22.99 1.16 14.31
C GLY A 121 -22.91 -0.28 14.80
N PHE A 122 -21.86 -0.98 14.40
CA PHE A 122 -21.61 -2.37 14.79
C PHE A 122 -20.12 -2.62 15.01
N THR A 123 -19.79 -3.68 15.73
CA THR A 123 -18.42 -4.13 15.93
C THR A 123 -17.93 -4.93 14.73
N MET A 124 -16.65 -4.77 14.37
CA MET A 124 -16.09 -5.36 13.14
C MET A 124 -16.16 -6.89 13.10
N ASP A 125 -16.24 -7.55 14.26
CA ASP A 125 -16.33 -9.01 14.39
C ASP A 125 -17.63 -9.59 13.80
N ILE A 126 -18.63 -8.76 13.49
CA ILE A 126 -19.84 -9.24 12.80
C ILE A 126 -19.62 -9.48 11.30
N LEU A 127 -18.64 -8.81 10.69
CA LEU A 127 -18.49 -8.78 9.24
C LEU A 127 -18.24 -10.18 8.64
N PRO A 128 -17.32 -11.00 9.19
CA PRO A 128 -17.13 -12.36 8.68
C PRO A 128 -18.36 -13.26 8.88
N LYS A 129 -19.21 -12.97 9.88
CA LYS A 129 -20.40 -13.77 10.22
C LYS A 129 -21.57 -13.54 9.25
N LEU A 130 -21.50 -12.52 8.39
CA LEU A 130 -22.55 -12.22 7.41
C LEU A 130 -22.76 -13.35 6.39
N LYS A 131 -21.74 -14.19 6.16
CA LYS A 131 -21.85 -15.37 5.30
C LYS A 131 -22.70 -16.47 5.90
N ASP A 132 -22.84 -16.51 7.22
CA ASP A 132 -23.54 -17.55 7.97
C ASP A 132 -25.03 -17.24 8.16
N VAL A 133 -25.41 -15.98 8.03
CA VAL A 133 -26.82 -15.55 8.04
C VAL A 133 -27.44 -15.88 6.68
N LYS A 134 -28.38 -16.82 6.64
CA LYS A 134 -29.01 -17.30 5.40
C LYS A 134 -30.48 -16.92 5.29
N SER A 135 -30.99 -16.93 4.06
CA SER A 135 -32.43 -16.93 3.77
C SER A 135 -33.12 -18.18 4.33
N CYS A 136 -34.45 -18.14 4.47
CA CYS A 136 -35.23 -19.26 5.03
C CYS A 136 -35.06 -20.58 4.27
N ASP A 137 -34.79 -20.51 2.97
CA ASP A 137 -34.55 -21.65 2.08
C ASP A 137 -33.06 -22.00 1.93
N ASN A 138 -32.17 -21.32 2.67
CA ASN A 138 -30.72 -21.46 2.62
C ASN A 138 -30.08 -21.20 1.24
N SER A 139 -30.79 -20.58 0.30
CA SER A 139 -30.31 -20.36 -1.07
C SER A 139 -29.34 -19.18 -1.19
N THR A 140 -29.46 -18.17 -0.31
CA THR A 140 -28.57 -16.99 -0.30
C THR A 140 -28.15 -16.62 1.13
N SER A 141 -26.92 -16.11 1.27
CA SER A 141 -26.49 -15.46 2.52
C SER A 141 -26.80 -13.97 2.51
N LEU A 142 -26.80 -13.35 3.69
CA LEU A 142 -26.85 -11.91 3.84
C LEU A 142 -25.64 -11.24 3.16
N LEU A 143 -24.44 -11.83 3.25
CA LEU A 143 -23.27 -11.36 2.51
C LEU A 143 -23.52 -11.35 0.98
N SER A 144 -24.02 -12.46 0.43
CA SER A 144 -24.33 -12.58 -1.01
C SER A 144 -25.38 -11.56 -1.44
N TYR A 145 -26.39 -11.33 -0.60
CA TYR A 145 -27.42 -10.33 -0.84
C TYR A 145 -26.88 -8.90 -0.82
N ILE A 146 -26.03 -8.55 0.16
CA ILE A 146 -25.37 -7.24 0.24
C ILE A 146 -24.54 -6.97 -1.00
N VAL A 147 -23.75 -7.95 -1.44
CA VAL A 147 -22.93 -7.82 -2.65
C VAL A 147 -23.79 -7.56 -3.89
N ALA A 148 -24.87 -8.33 -4.05
CA ALA A 148 -25.79 -8.15 -5.18
C ALA A 148 -26.49 -6.79 -5.13
N TYR A 149 -26.90 -6.34 -3.94
CA TYR A 149 -27.52 -5.04 -3.74
C TYR A 149 -26.54 -3.91 -4.05
N TYR A 150 -25.29 -4.00 -3.55
CA TYR A 150 -24.23 -3.03 -3.82
C TYR A 150 -24.03 -2.86 -5.32
N LEU A 151 -23.77 -3.96 -6.03
CA LEU A 151 -23.56 -3.94 -7.48
C LEU A 151 -24.76 -3.33 -8.21
N LYS A 152 -25.97 -3.68 -7.82
CA LYS A 152 -27.17 -3.19 -8.51
C LYS A 152 -27.46 -1.70 -8.29
N HIS A 153 -27.11 -1.16 -7.14
CA HIS A 153 -27.60 0.15 -6.69
C HIS A 153 -26.52 1.21 -6.52
N PHE A 154 -25.25 0.82 -6.36
CA PHE A 154 -24.15 1.74 -6.09
C PHE A 154 -23.03 1.68 -7.13
N ASP A 155 -22.91 0.57 -7.87
CA ASP A 155 -21.85 0.41 -8.87
C ASP A 155 -22.41 0.66 -10.28
N GLU A 156 -22.12 1.83 -10.84
CA GLU A 156 -22.56 2.24 -12.18
C GLU A 156 -21.98 1.36 -13.29
N ASP A 157 -20.86 0.70 -13.02
CA ASP A 157 -20.16 -0.20 -13.92
C ASP A 157 -20.46 -1.68 -13.65
N ALA A 158 -21.44 -1.98 -12.80
CA ALA A 158 -21.83 -3.35 -12.53
C ALA A 158 -22.18 -4.12 -13.82
N GLY A 159 -21.60 -5.31 -13.97
CA GLY A 159 -21.72 -6.10 -15.18
C GLY A 159 -20.87 -5.61 -16.35
N ARG A 160 -19.90 -4.72 -16.13
CA ARG A 160 -18.88 -4.30 -17.12
C ARG A 160 -17.49 -4.76 -16.71
N GLU A 161 -16.56 -4.75 -17.68
CA GLU A 161 -15.15 -5.07 -17.45
C GLU A 161 -14.43 -3.99 -16.61
N THR A 162 -14.98 -2.78 -16.54
CA THR A 162 -14.45 -1.65 -15.75
C THR A 162 -14.87 -1.67 -14.28
N CYS A 163 -15.78 -2.56 -13.89
CA CYS A 163 -16.27 -2.70 -12.51
C CYS A 163 -15.10 -2.94 -11.54
N LEU A 164 -14.95 -2.04 -10.57
CA LEU A 164 -13.87 -2.07 -9.59
C LEU A 164 -14.32 -2.71 -8.29
N TYR A 165 -13.41 -3.43 -7.64
CA TYR A 165 -13.67 -4.04 -6.35
C TYR A 165 -13.81 -2.93 -5.27
N PRO A 166 -14.90 -2.90 -4.48
CA PRO A 166 -15.24 -1.73 -3.65
C PRO A 166 -14.55 -1.65 -2.30
N LEU A 167 -13.89 -2.72 -1.85
CA LEU A 167 -13.23 -2.80 -0.54
C LEU A 167 -11.70 -2.85 -0.71
N PRO A 168 -10.92 -2.62 0.36
CA PRO A 168 -9.47 -2.83 0.31
C PRO A 168 -9.13 -4.26 -0.11
N GLU A 169 -8.11 -4.38 -0.95
CA GLU A 169 -7.70 -5.64 -1.53
C GLU A 169 -7.32 -6.67 -0.45
N PRO A 170 -7.83 -7.92 -0.51
CA PRO A 170 -7.49 -8.95 0.48
C PRO A 170 -5.99 -9.16 0.67
N GLN A 171 -5.20 -9.06 -0.41
CA GLN A 171 -3.76 -9.24 -0.34
C GLN A 171 -3.06 -8.12 0.46
N ASP A 172 -3.53 -6.88 0.35
CA ASP A 172 -2.98 -5.74 1.10
C ASP A 172 -3.35 -5.87 2.58
N LEU A 173 -4.57 -6.32 2.87
CA LEU A 173 -5.04 -6.58 4.23
C LEU A 173 -4.31 -7.73 4.90
N PHE A 174 -4.05 -8.80 4.14
CA PHE A 174 -3.23 -9.90 4.62
C PHE A 174 -1.83 -9.39 4.97
N GLN A 175 -1.18 -8.62 4.09
CA GLN A 175 0.13 -8.03 4.38
C GLN A 175 0.08 -7.15 5.64
N ALA A 176 -0.91 -6.25 5.75
CA ALA A 176 -1.11 -5.41 6.93
C ALA A 176 -1.31 -6.24 8.22
N SER A 177 -1.96 -7.39 8.14
CA SER A 177 -2.16 -8.30 9.29
C SER A 177 -0.87 -8.97 9.77
N GLN A 178 0.16 -9.07 8.93
CA GLN A 178 1.47 -9.66 9.26
C GLN A 178 2.46 -8.62 9.80
N MET A 179 2.10 -7.33 9.73
CA MET A 179 2.94 -6.23 10.18
C MET A 179 2.89 -6.06 11.70
N LYS A 180 4.01 -5.62 12.28
CA LYS A 180 4.16 -5.31 13.71
C LYS A 180 4.71 -3.89 13.85
N PHE A 181 4.05 -3.05 14.65
CA PHE A 181 4.46 -1.66 14.81
C PHE A 181 5.85 -1.52 15.42
N GLU A 182 6.21 -2.42 16.34
CA GLU A 182 7.51 -2.44 17.01
C GLU A 182 8.65 -2.63 16.00
N ASP A 183 8.39 -3.35 14.90
CA ASP A 183 9.36 -3.55 13.83
C ASP A 183 9.58 -2.24 13.05
N PHE A 184 8.52 -1.50 12.72
CA PHE A 184 8.65 -0.19 12.07
C PHE A 184 9.40 0.81 12.93
N GLU A 185 9.05 0.89 14.22
CA GLU A 185 9.71 1.81 15.13
C GLU A 185 11.19 1.47 15.27
N ARG A 186 11.53 0.18 15.33
CA ARG A 186 12.92 -0.28 15.38
C ARG A 186 13.66 0.08 14.10
N ASP A 187 13.07 -0.21 12.94
CA ASP A 187 13.68 0.05 11.64
C ASP A 187 13.87 1.56 11.42
N LEU A 188 12.89 2.38 11.80
CA LEU A 188 12.99 3.84 11.80
C LEU A 188 14.06 4.36 12.76
N ARG A 189 14.06 3.89 14.02
CA ARG A 189 15.06 4.33 15.02
C ARG A 189 16.47 4.01 14.54
N LYS A 190 16.65 2.82 13.93
CA LYS A 190 17.91 2.43 13.31
C LYS A 190 18.27 3.39 12.17
N LEU A 191 17.35 3.61 11.23
CA LEU A 191 17.55 4.51 10.10
C LEU A 191 17.93 5.92 10.58
N LYS A 192 17.20 6.47 11.55
CA LYS A 192 17.44 7.78 12.16
C LYS A 192 18.77 7.88 12.92
N LYS A 193 19.17 6.80 13.60
CA LYS A 193 20.49 6.73 14.22
C LYS A 193 21.57 6.72 13.15
N ASP A 194 21.38 5.95 12.09
CA ASP A 194 22.36 5.80 11.03
C ASP A 194 22.44 7.06 10.13
N LEU A 195 21.38 7.88 10.09
CA LEU A 195 21.37 9.24 9.52
C LEU A 195 22.34 10.21 10.20
N ASN A 196 22.89 9.86 11.38
CA ASN A 196 24.05 10.57 11.93
C ASN A 196 25.30 10.45 11.05
N CYS A 197 25.27 9.63 9.99
CA CYS A 197 26.28 9.68 8.91
C CYS A 197 26.50 11.12 8.39
N LEU A 198 25.51 12.03 8.48
CA LEU A 198 25.72 13.44 8.13
C LEU A 198 26.85 14.09 8.97
N GLY A 199 26.87 13.82 10.28
CA GLY A 199 27.94 14.28 11.17
C GLY A 199 29.27 13.57 10.91
N GLU A 200 29.25 12.28 10.57
CA GLU A 200 30.47 11.54 10.24
C GLU A 200 31.06 11.99 8.89
N THR A 201 30.24 12.25 7.88
CA THR A 201 30.64 12.83 6.60
C THR A 201 31.26 14.21 6.79
N GLU A 202 30.64 15.07 7.61
CA GLU A 202 31.18 16.40 7.91
C GLU A 202 32.54 16.32 8.61
N LYS A 203 32.71 15.41 9.58
CA LYS A 203 34.00 15.15 10.23
C LYS A 203 35.06 14.70 9.23
N VAL A 204 34.73 13.74 8.37
CA VAL A 204 35.65 13.25 7.33
C VAL A 204 36.06 14.40 6.41
N CYS A 205 35.10 15.22 5.95
CA CYS A 205 35.38 16.33 5.04
C CYS A 205 36.22 17.44 5.67
N LYS A 206 36.08 17.70 6.98
CA LYS A 206 36.86 18.72 7.70
C LYS A 206 38.31 18.28 7.99
N VAL A 207 38.52 16.99 8.25
CA VAL A 207 39.82 16.45 8.71
C VAL A 207 40.67 15.94 7.55
N SER A 208 40.06 15.56 6.42
CA SER A 208 40.78 15.01 5.27
C SER A 208 41.52 16.10 4.48
N SER A 209 42.71 15.77 3.99
CA SER A 209 43.42 16.58 2.99
C SER A 209 42.71 16.55 1.63
N GLU A 210 42.99 17.52 0.77
CA GLU A 210 42.39 17.63 -0.57
C GLU A 210 42.58 16.34 -1.39
N GLU A 211 43.76 15.73 -1.32
CA GLU A 211 44.10 14.48 -2.02
C GLU A 211 43.25 13.27 -1.56
N ASN A 212 42.74 13.29 -0.33
CA ASN A 212 41.96 12.19 0.26
C ASN A 212 40.46 12.50 0.33
N LEU A 213 40.04 13.66 -0.15
CA LEU A 213 38.66 14.14 0.00
C LEU A 213 37.72 13.43 -0.98
N GLN A 214 38.16 13.27 -2.23
CA GLN A 214 37.37 12.66 -3.29
C GLN A 214 37.71 11.17 -3.49
N PRO A 215 36.76 10.34 -3.96
CA PRO A 215 35.38 10.66 -4.38
C PRO A 215 34.35 10.63 -3.22
N PHE A 216 34.81 10.56 -1.96
CA PHE A 216 33.91 10.37 -0.82
C PHE A 216 32.94 11.54 -0.62
N LYS A 217 33.47 12.77 -0.65
CA LYS A 217 32.67 13.98 -0.41
C LYS A 217 31.53 14.10 -1.43
N GLU A 218 31.84 14.06 -2.72
CA GLU A 218 30.85 14.17 -3.80
C GLU A 218 29.73 13.11 -3.65
N LYS A 219 30.11 11.83 -3.52
CA LYS A 219 29.12 10.74 -3.40
C LYS A 219 28.25 10.84 -2.15
N MET A 220 28.78 11.36 -1.04
CA MET A 220 28.02 11.56 0.18
C MET A 220 27.10 12.78 0.10
N GLU A 221 27.54 13.88 -0.52
CA GLU A 221 26.70 15.07 -0.72
C GLU A 221 25.48 14.75 -1.58
N ASP A 222 25.66 14.01 -2.68
CA ASP A 222 24.56 13.54 -3.55
C ASP A 222 23.57 12.64 -2.79
N PHE A 223 24.09 11.74 -1.96
CA PHE A 223 23.26 10.87 -1.13
C PHE A 223 22.47 11.65 -0.07
N LEU A 224 23.11 12.63 0.60
CA LEU A 224 22.48 13.43 1.63
C LEU A 224 21.41 14.39 1.07
N ALA A 225 21.49 14.81 -0.19
CA ALA A 225 20.42 15.57 -0.83
C ALA A 225 19.09 14.79 -0.87
N GLN A 226 19.15 13.47 -1.06
CA GLN A 226 17.98 12.57 -1.08
C GLN A 226 17.35 12.38 0.32
N LYS A 227 18.03 12.78 1.40
CA LYS A 227 17.59 12.62 2.79
C LYS A 227 16.37 13.47 3.16
N THR A 228 16.18 14.64 2.55
CA THR A 228 15.06 15.55 2.89
C THR A 228 13.69 14.90 2.68
N GLU A 229 13.60 13.98 1.73
CA GLU A 229 12.43 13.13 1.51
C GLU A 229 12.12 12.22 2.72
N LEU A 230 13.14 11.73 3.43
CA LEU A 230 12.97 10.87 4.60
C LEU A 230 12.33 11.60 5.79
N GLU A 231 12.67 12.86 6.03
CA GLU A 231 12.07 13.64 7.14
C GLU A 231 10.55 13.82 6.92
N THR A 232 10.14 13.98 5.67
CA THR A 232 8.73 14.02 5.27
C THR A 232 8.05 12.67 5.54
N GLN A 233 8.73 11.58 5.24
CA GLN A 233 8.23 10.21 5.45
C GLN A 233 8.18 9.80 6.92
N GLU A 234 9.11 10.27 7.76
CA GLU A 234 9.06 10.12 9.22
C GLU A 234 7.76 10.73 9.78
N LYS A 235 7.39 11.92 9.29
CA LYS A 235 6.13 12.56 9.68
C LYS A 235 4.92 11.74 9.23
N GLN A 236 4.92 11.23 8.00
CA GLN A 236 3.84 10.38 7.49
C GLN A 236 3.67 9.08 8.30
N LEU A 237 4.76 8.46 8.75
CA LEU A 237 4.70 7.27 9.60
C LEU A 237 4.12 7.60 10.99
N ALA A 238 4.55 8.70 11.61
CA ALA A 238 3.98 9.14 12.88
C ALA A 238 2.46 9.42 12.77
N ASP A 239 2.03 10.05 11.68
CA ASP A 239 0.61 10.30 11.40
C ASP A 239 -0.16 8.99 11.17
N THR A 240 0.43 8.02 10.47
CA THR A 240 -0.16 6.69 10.22
C THR A 240 -0.29 5.88 11.51
N GLN A 241 0.72 5.92 12.40
CA GLN A 241 0.69 5.29 13.71
C GLN A 241 -0.46 5.84 14.56
N LYS A 242 -0.58 7.18 14.63
CA LYS A 242 -1.67 7.84 15.35
C LYS A 242 -3.05 7.50 14.79
N PHE A 243 -3.18 7.44 13.46
CA PHE A 243 -4.42 7.03 12.80
C PHE A 243 -4.79 5.58 13.13
N LEU A 244 -3.81 4.68 13.18
CA LEU A 244 -4.00 3.27 13.53
C LEU A 244 -4.44 3.11 14.98
N GLU A 245 -3.76 3.74 15.92
CA GLU A 245 -4.15 3.75 17.34
C GLU A 245 -5.60 4.21 17.51
N LEU A 246 -6.00 5.27 16.80
CA LEU A 246 -7.38 5.75 16.78
C LEU A 246 -8.32 4.72 16.15
N SER A 247 -8.02 4.20 14.96
CA SER A 247 -8.88 3.24 14.23
C SER A 247 -9.10 1.94 15.00
N VAL A 248 -8.07 1.52 15.72
CA VAL A 248 -8.05 0.33 16.55
C VAL A 248 -8.81 0.53 17.87
N SER A 249 -8.80 1.75 18.42
CA SER A 249 -9.59 2.10 19.60
C SER A 249 -11.10 2.08 19.35
N PHE A 250 -11.53 2.22 18.09
CA PHE A 250 -12.91 2.06 17.67
C PHE A 250 -13.19 0.58 17.31
N SER A 251 -13.96 -0.10 18.17
CA SER A 251 -14.75 -1.29 17.81
C SER A 251 -14.06 -2.66 17.77
N VAL A 252 -12.77 -2.78 18.10
CA VAL A 252 -12.09 -4.08 18.26
C VAL A 252 -11.59 -4.23 19.69
N LYS A 253 -11.93 -5.34 20.35
CA LYS A 253 -11.41 -5.66 21.68
C LYS A 253 -10.07 -6.41 21.54
N PRO A 254 -9.06 -6.13 22.39
CA PRO A 254 -7.83 -6.92 22.42
C PRO A 254 -8.13 -8.41 22.61
N LYS A 255 -7.32 -9.28 21.99
CA LYS A 255 -7.42 -10.73 22.27
C LYS A 255 -6.96 -11.01 23.71
N ALA A 256 -7.39 -12.14 24.27
CA ALA A 256 -6.99 -12.54 25.62
C ALA A 256 -5.45 -12.63 25.72
N GLY A 257 -4.84 -11.79 26.55
CA GLY A 257 -3.39 -11.67 26.71
C GLY A 257 -2.75 -10.46 26.00
N GLU A 258 -3.49 -9.75 25.14
CA GLU A 258 -3.04 -8.49 24.53
C GLU A 258 -3.43 -7.29 25.41
N LYS A 259 -2.50 -6.35 25.62
CA LYS A 259 -2.78 -5.07 26.31
C LYS A 259 -3.45 -4.04 25.38
N GLU A 260 -3.13 -4.12 24.10
CA GLU A 260 -3.60 -3.25 23.02
C GLU A 260 -3.88 -4.11 21.80
N VAL A 261 -4.80 -3.68 20.93
CA VAL A 261 -5.15 -4.44 19.72
C VAL A 261 -4.01 -4.32 18.71
N SER A 262 -3.48 -5.46 18.30
CA SER A 262 -2.44 -5.55 17.28
C SER A 262 -2.98 -5.31 15.87
N PRO A 263 -2.15 -4.89 14.88
CA PRO A 263 -2.52 -4.86 13.47
C PRO A 263 -3.15 -6.18 13.03
N ASN A 264 -2.60 -7.30 13.48
CA ASN A 264 -3.13 -8.62 13.18
C ASN A 264 -4.59 -8.75 13.60
N THR A 265 -4.94 -8.37 14.83
CA THR A 265 -6.29 -8.51 15.37
C THR A 265 -7.31 -7.69 14.57
N PHE A 266 -6.96 -6.48 14.11
CA PHE A 266 -7.83 -5.66 13.26
C PHE A 266 -7.89 -6.17 11.81
N PHE A 267 -6.73 -6.26 11.14
CA PHE A 267 -6.66 -6.55 9.71
C PHE A 267 -7.03 -7.98 9.37
N SER A 268 -6.92 -8.95 10.28
CA SER A 268 -7.35 -10.34 10.01
C SER A 268 -8.86 -10.44 9.84
N ILE A 269 -9.64 -9.69 10.65
CA ILE A 269 -11.11 -9.65 10.54
C ILE A 269 -11.51 -9.05 9.20
N TRP A 270 -10.88 -7.93 8.85
CA TRP A 270 -11.18 -7.23 7.60
C TRP A 270 -10.69 -8.01 6.38
N HIS A 271 -9.55 -8.70 6.47
CA HIS A 271 -9.05 -9.62 5.45
C HIS A 271 -10.03 -10.76 5.18
N GLU A 272 -10.56 -11.42 6.23
CA GLU A 272 -11.55 -12.49 6.06
C GLU A 272 -12.82 -11.95 5.37
N PHE A 273 -13.37 -10.84 5.87
CA PHE A 273 -14.55 -10.23 5.28
C PHE A 273 -14.33 -9.80 3.81
N SER A 274 -13.24 -9.11 3.53
CA SER A 274 -12.89 -8.67 2.17
C SER A 274 -12.70 -9.86 1.23
N SER A 275 -12.05 -10.93 1.70
CA SER A 275 -11.88 -12.16 0.92
C SER A 275 -13.22 -12.78 0.54
N ASP A 276 -14.10 -12.99 1.52
CA ASP A 276 -15.43 -13.56 1.30
C ASP A 276 -16.27 -12.65 0.40
N PHE A 277 -16.25 -11.33 0.63
CA PHE A 277 -16.96 -10.35 -0.19
C PHE A 277 -16.43 -10.38 -1.64
N LYS A 278 -15.12 -10.47 -1.85
CA LYS A 278 -14.50 -10.49 -3.19
C LYS A 278 -14.89 -11.73 -3.97
N GLU A 279 -14.99 -12.89 -3.31
CA GLU A 279 -15.47 -14.11 -3.95
C GLU A 279 -16.91 -13.93 -4.46
N HIS A 280 -17.81 -13.44 -3.60
CA HIS A 280 -19.20 -13.20 -3.96
C HIS A 280 -19.33 -12.10 -5.02
N TRP A 281 -18.54 -11.03 -4.93
CA TRP A 281 -18.54 -9.93 -5.89
C TRP A 281 -18.11 -10.40 -7.27
N LYS A 282 -17.03 -11.19 -7.38
CA LYS A 282 -16.60 -11.78 -8.66
C LYS A 282 -17.71 -12.66 -9.26
N LYS A 283 -18.36 -13.48 -8.44
CA LYS A 283 -19.45 -14.35 -8.88
C LYS A 283 -20.65 -13.54 -9.39
N GLN A 284 -21.10 -12.55 -8.62
CA GLN A 284 -22.25 -11.71 -8.99
C GLN A 284 -21.95 -10.82 -10.20
N ASN A 285 -20.78 -10.18 -10.25
CA ASN A 285 -20.39 -9.35 -11.39
C ASN A 285 -20.30 -10.17 -12.68
N LYS A 286 -19.79 -11.42 -12.61
CA LYS A 286 -19.80 -12.34 -13.76
C LYS A 286 -21.22 -12.69 -14.23
N LEU A 287 -22.17 -12.86 -13.33
CA LEU A 287 -23.57 -13.10 -13.68
C LEU A 287 -24.18 -11.89 -14.37
N LEU A 288 -24.00 -10.68 -13.81
CA LEU A 288 -24.47 -9.44 -14.41
C LEU A 288 -23.88 -9.21 -15.81
N LEU A 289 -22.58 -9.47 -15.99
CA LEU A 289 -21.92 -9.37 -17.30
C LEU A 289 -22.55 -10.33 -18.33
N GLN A 290 -22.93 -11.54 -17.92
CA GLN A 290 -23.61 -12.49 -18.80
C GLN A 290 -25.04 -12.02 -19.15
N GLU A 291 -25.76 -11.43 -18.21
CA GLU A 291 -27.10 -10.87 -18.43
C GLU A 291 -27.07 -9.69 -19.39
N VAL A 292 -26.13 -8.76 -19.20
CA VAL A 292 -25.90 -7.61 -20.08
C VAL A 292 -25.59 -8.10 -21.50
N LYS A 293 -24.66 -9.05 -21.68
CA LYS A 293 -24.33 -9.61 -23.00
C LYS A 293 -25.54 -10.25 -23.68
N LYS A 294 -26.33 -11.04 -22.95
CA LYS A 294 -27.57 -11.65 -23.50
C LYS A 294 -28.60 -10.61 -23.89
N ALA A 295 -28.76 -9.54 -23.10
CA ALA A 295 -29.67 -8.45 -23.41
C ALA A 295 -29.23 -7.69 -24.68
N GLU A 296 -27.93 -7.41 -24.82
CA GLU A 296 -27.37 -6.79 -26.02
C GLU A 296 -27.53 -7.64 -27.28
N GLU A 297 -27.28 -8.94 -27.20
CA GLU A 297 -27.49 -9.87 -28.30
C GLU A 297 -28.97 -9.94 -28.70
N SER A 298 -29.86 -10.01 -27.72
CA SER A 298 -31.31 -10.02 -27.95
C SER A 298 -31.77 -8.72 -28.63
N PHE A 299 -31.25 -7.58 -28.19
CA PHE A 299 -31.53 -6.28 -28.80
C PHE A 299 -30.99 -6.19 -30.24
N LYS A 300 -29.77 -6.66 -30.51
CA LYS A 300 -29.19 -6.73 -31.85
C LYS A 300 -30.04 -7.60 -32.78
N GLN A 301 -30.47 -8.77 -32.33
CA GLN A 301 -31.35 -9.66 -33.11
C GLN A 301 -32.71 -9.04 -33.39
N ALA A 302 -33.33 -8.38 -32.40
CA ALA A 302 -34.60 -7.68 -32.58
C ALA A 302 -34.48 -6.55 -33.61
N ARG A 303 -33.39 -5.77 -33.56
CA ARG A 303 -33.11 -4.69 -34.53
C ARG A 303 -32.90 -5.23 -35.94
N GLN A 304 -32.17 -6.33 -36.08
CA GLN A 304 -31.97 -6.98 -37.39
C GLN A 304 -33.30 -7.51 -37.96
N LYS A 305 -34.10 -8.23 -37.17
CA LYS A 305 -35.43 -8.71 -37.59
C LYS A 305 -36.39 -7.57 -37.97
N ALA A 306 -36.39 -6.47 -37.22
CA ALA A 306 -37.15 -5.28 -37.56
C ALA A 306 -36.70 -4.68 -38.91
N THR A 307 -35.40 -4.71 -39.22
CA THR A 307 -34.85 -4.22 -40.49
C THR A 307 -35.23 -5.12 -41.68
N TYR A 308 -35.22 -6.44 -41.52
CA TYR A 308 -35.67 -7.39 -42.57
C TYR A 308 -37.18 -7.32 -42.84
N ASN A 309 -37.98 -6.95 -41.84
CA ASN A 309 -39.43 -6.79 -41.98
C ASN A 309 -39.86 -5.46 -42.64
N VAL A 310 -38.93 -4.53 -42.91
CA VAL A 310 -39.16 -3.38 -43.78
C VAL A 310 -38.90 -3.81 -45.24
N THR A 311 -39.66 -4.78 -45.73
CA THR A 311 -39.84 -4.96 -47.18
C THR A 311 -41.00 -4.08 -47.62
N THR A 312 -40.72 -3.19 -48.56
CA THR A 312 -41.60 -2.21 -49.18
C THR A 312 -42.93 -2.82 -49.64
N LYS A 313 -43.98 -2.73 -48.82
CA LYS A 313 -45.34 -2.68 -49.37
C LYS A 313 -45.51 -1.30 -49.98
N ASN A 314 -45.56 -1.24 -51.31
CA ASN A 314 -45.92 -0.06 -52.08
C ASN A 314 -47.12 0.64 -51.42
N ALA A 315 -46.84 1.79 -50.78
CA ALA A 315 -47.86 2.61 -50.16
C ALA A 315 -48.62 3.34 -51.27
N THR A 316 -49.83 2.89 -51.56
CA THR A 316 -50.81 3.68 -52.31
C THR A 316 -51.22 4.89 -51.46
N GLY A 317 -50.75 6.06 -51.87
CA GLY A 317 -51.42 7.37 -51.79
C GLY A 317 -51.75 8.03 -50.44
N ILE A 318 -52.06 7.31 -49.37
CA ILE A 318 -52.76 7.90 -48.19
C ILE A 318 -51.88 7.98 -46.94
N VAL A 319 -50.80 7.19 -46.84
CA VAL A 319 -49.96 7.13 -45.61
C VAL A 319 -48.92 8.26 -45.54
N ARG A 320 -48.73 9.03 -46.63
CA ARG A 320 -47.73 10.12 -46.67
C ARG A 320 -48.09 11.32 -45.78
N HIS A 321 -49.38 11.50 -45.43
CA HIS A 321 -49.82 12.63 -44.61
C HIS A 321 -49.66 12.41 -43.10
N PHE A 322 -49.64 11.16 -42.63
CA PHE A 322 -49.48 10.84 -41.20
C PHE A 322 -48.01 10.79 -40.75
N LEU A 323 -47.10 10.33 -41.61
CA LEU A 323 -45.68 10.25 -41.27
C LEU A 323 -44.98 11.62 -41.24
N LEU A 324 -45.42 12.59 -42.06
CA LEU A 324 -44.91 13.96 -42.03
C LEU A 324 -45.37 14.74 -40.78
N SER A 325 -46.57 14.46 -40.26
CA SER A 325 -47.05 15.09 -39.02
C SER A 325 -46.32 14.59 -37.77
N LEU A 326 -45.90 13.32 -37.75
CA LEU A 326 -45.18 12.75 -36.59
C LEU A 326 -43.70 13.19 -36.58
N PHE A 327 -43.08 13.36 -37.75
CA PHE A 327 -41.70 13.85 -37.86
C PHE A 327 -41.55 15.32 -37.43
N PHE A 328 -42.54 16.18 -37.72
CA PHE A 328 -42.52 17.57 -37.26
C PHE A 328 -42.77 17.74 -35.77
N HIS A 329 -43.50 16.83 -35.12
CA HIS A 329 -43.71 16.87 -33.67
C HIS A 329 -42.50 16.38 -32.87
N LEU A 330 -41.77 15.39 -33.39
CA LEU A 330 -40.56 14.87 -32.73
C LEU A 330 -39.34 15.78 -32.88
N SER A 331 -39.25 16.57 -33.95
CA SER A 331 -38.15 17.53 -34.14
C SER A 331 -38.34 18.83 -33.34
N ALA A 332 -39.57 19.20 -32.97
CA ALA A 332 -39.84 20.32 -32.07
C ALA A 332 -39.48 20.01 -30.59
N LEU A 333 -39.60 18.75 -30.17
CA LEU A 333 -39.25 18.32 -28.81
C LEU A 333 -37.74 18.18 -28.57
N SER A 334 -36.93 17.98 -29.62
CA SER A 334 -35.47 17.91 -29.50
C SER A 334 -34.78 19.27 -29.47
N VAL A 335 -35.47 20.36 -29.84
CA VAL A 335 -34.89 21.73 -29.81
C VAL A 335 -35.11 22.40 -28.46
N PHE A 336 -36.16 22.03 -27.70
CA PHE A 336 -36.47 22.66 -26.41
C PHE A 336 -35.73 22.09 -25.18
N SER A 337 -34.94 21.02 -25.32
CA SER A 337 -34.25 20.40 -24.17
C SER A 337 -32.74 20.67 -24.11
N LEU A 338 -32.22 21.56 -24.97
CA LEU A 338 -30.79 21.92 -25.05
C LEU A 338 -30.50 23.39 -24.67
N GLU A 339 -31.49 24.17 -24.21
CA GLU A 339 -31.27 25.57 -23.77
C GLU A 339 -31.43 25.84 -22.27
N ASP A 340 -31.89 24.89 -21.45
CA ASP A 340 -31.95 25.05 -19.99
C ASP A 340 -30.86 24.23 -19.29
N HIS A 341 -29.61 24.71 -19.36
CA HIS A 341 -28.60 24.66 -18.28
C HIS A 341 -27.33 25.38 -18.75
N ALA A 342 -27.44 26.69 -18.92
CA ALA A 342 -26.31 27.61 -18.97
C ALA A 342 -26.70 28.93 -18.28
N VAL A 343 -26.81 28.90 -16.94
CA VAL A 343 -26.47 30.00 -16.01
C VAL A 343 -26.04 29.38 -14.69
#